data_AF-A0A285B573-F1
#
_entry.id   AF-A0A285B573-F1
#
_cell.length_a   1.000
_cell.length_b   1.000
_cell.length_c   1.000
_cell.angle_alpha   90.00
_cell.angle_beta   90.00
_cell.angle_gamma   90.00
#
_symmetry.space_group_name_H-M   'P 1'
#
loop_
_entity.id
_entity.type
_entity.pdbx_description
1 polymer ?
#
loop_
_entity_poly.entity_id
_entity_poly.type
_entity_poly.pdbx_seq_one_letter_code
_entity_poly.pdbx_strand_id
1 'polypeptide(L)' 'MGNTAKDEALYQEMCRVVGKVVLEMRDLGQEPKHIVIAGVVRTALANPKVKRSALTQEAMEKVVHALSGS' A
#
# COMPACT_ATOMS: atom_id res chain seq x y z
N MET A 1 0.35 20.35 -18.49
CA MET A 1 0.49 20.41 -17.03
C MET A 1 -0.43 19.34 -16.45
N GLY A 2 0.11 18.14 -16.27
CA GLY A 2 -0.65 16.94 -15.99
C GLY A 2 -1.16 16.92 -14.56
N ASN A 3 -2.48 16.80 -14.41
CA ASN A 3 -3.22 16.07 -13.39
C ASN A 3 -2.67 15.96 -11.94
N THR A 4 -2.04 17.02 -11.44
CA THR A 4 -1.38 17.10 -10.11
C THR A 4 -2.29 16.62 -8.97
N ALA A 5 -3.60 16.91 -9.06
CA ALA A 5 -4.57 16.51 -8.05
C ALA A 5 -4.74 14.98 -7.92
N LYS A 6 -4.66 14.21 -9.03
CA LYS A 6 -4.75 12.75 -8.94
C LYS A 6 -3.45 12.13 -8.45
N ASP A 7 -2.31 12.69 -8.86
CA ASP A 7 -1.00 12.21 -8.40
C ASP A 7 -0.84 12.44 -6.89
N GLU A 8 -1.34 13.57 -6.38
CA GLU A 8 -1.36 13.86 -4.95
C GLU A 8 -2.31 12.93 -4.17
N ALA A 9 -3.53 12.70 -4.69
CA ALA A 9 -4.46 11.75 -4.09
C ALA A 9 -3.88 10.32 -4.05
N LEU A 10 -3.18 9.91 -5.12
CA LEU A 10 -2.50 8.62 -5.18
C LEU A 10 -1.37 8.54 -4.15
N TYR A 11 -0.53 9.57 -4.06
CA TYR A 11 0.56 9.63 -3.09
C TYR A 11 0.03 9.55 -1.64
N GLN A 12 -1.02 10.31 -1.32
CA GLN A 12 -1.65 10.27 -0.01
C GLN A 12 -2.22 8.88 0.31
N GLU A 13 -2.88 8.24 -0.65
CA GLU A 13 -3.43 6.90 -0.47
C GLU A 13 -2.33 5.83 -0.31
N MET A 14 -1.21 5.95 -1.03
CA MET A 14 -0.04 5.10 -0.83
C MET A 14 0.51 5.23 0.59
N CYS A 15 0.71 6.45 1.08
CA CYS A 15 1.16 6.71 2.45
C CYS A 15 0.19 6.12 3.49
N ARG A 16 -1.12 6.25 3.25
CA ARG A 16 -2.15 5.69 4.14
C ARG A 16 -2.07 4.16 4.20
N VAL A 17 -1.92 3.49 3.06
CA VAL A 17 -1.80 2.02 2.99
C VAL A 17 -0.55 1.55 3.74
N VAL A 18 0.61 2.14 3.46
CA VAL A 18 1.88 1.78 4.13
C VAL A 18 1.79 2.06 5.62
N GLY A 19 1.31 3.25 5.99
CA GLY A 19 1.17 3.65 7.39
C GLY A 19 0.29 2.70 8.18
N LYS A 20 -0.87 2.29 7.63
CA LYS A 20 -1.74 1.30 8.27
C LYS A 20 -1.00 -0.02 8.57
N VAL A 21 -0.32 -0.59 7.57
CA VAL A 21 0.39 -1.87 7.72
C VAL A 21 1.53 -1.74 8.73
N VAL A 22 2.30 -0.64 8.69
CA VAL A 22 3.40 -0.39 9.63
C VAL A 22 2.89 -0.30 11.08
N LEU A 23 1.78 0.41 11.31
CA LEU A 23 1.18 0.54 12.63
C LEU A 23 0.65 -0.80 13.14
N GLU A 24 -0.07 -1.56 12.30
CA GLU A 24 -0.57 -2.90 12.66
C GLU A 24 0.58 -3.87 12.99
N MET A 25 1.66 -3.85 12.20
CA MET A 25 2.84 -4.68 12.47
C MET A 25 3.49 -4.31 13.80
N ARG A 26 3.66 -3.01 14.07
CA ARG A 26 4.21 -2.53 15.34
C ARG A 26 3.36 -2.99 16.52
N ASP A 27 2.03 -2.89 16.41
CA ASP A 27 1.11 -3.28 17.47
C ASP A 27 1.13 -4.80 17.73
N LEU A 28 1.51 -5.60 16.73
CA LEU A 28 1.79 -7.03 16.85
C LEU A 28 3.22 -7.37 17.32
N GLY A 29 4.05 -6.36 17.64
CA GLY A 29 5.45 -6.55 18.04
C GLY A 29 6.36 -6.99 16.88
N GLN A 30 5.90 -6.86 15.63
CA GLN A 30 6.68 -7.20 14.45
C GLN A 30 7.47 -5.99 13.96
N GLU A 31 8.76 -6.20 13.67
CA GLU A 31 9.61 -5.18 13.06
C GLU A 31 9.15 -4.90 11.61
N PRO A 32 8.77 -3.66 11.27
CA PRO A 32 8.33 -3.32 9.91
C PRO A 32 9.51 -3.34 8.93
N LYS A 33 9.60 -4.39 8.12
CA LYS A 33 10.58 -4.50 7.02
C LYS A 33 9.89 -4.27 5.67
N HIS A 34 10.55 -3.57 4.75
CA HIS A 34 9.97 -3.25 3.43
C HIS A 34 9.44 -4.49 2.69
N ILE A 35 10.19 -5.59 2.69
CA ILE A 35 9.77 -6.86 2.05
C ILE A 35 8.53 -7.47 2.70
N VAL A 36 8.38 -7.33 4.01
CA VAL A 36 7.23 -7.87 4.76
C VAL A 36 6.00 -7.03 4.47
N ILE A 37 6.12 -5.70 4.50
CA ILE A 37 5.03 -4.77 4.15
C ILE A 37 4.55 -5.04 2.71
N ALA A 38 5.48 -5.19 1.75
CA ALA A 38 5.14 -5.53 0.38
C ALA A 38 4.37 -6.87 0.29
N GLY A 39 4.81 -7.88 1.05
CA GLY A 39 4.14 -9.18 1.13
C GLY A 39 2.72 -9.10 1.71
N VAL A 40 2.52 -8.32 2.76
CA VAL A 40 1.20 -8.08 3.37
C VAL A 40 0.27 -7.38 2.39
N VAL A 41 0.74 -6.29 1.76
CA VAL A 41 -0.05 -5.53 0.79
C VAL A 41 -0.40 -6.39 -0.42
N ARG A 42 0.55 -7.17 -0.96
CA ARG A 42 0.32 -8.11 -2.07
C ARG A 42 -0.72 -9.17 -1.72
N THR A 43 -0.61 -9.75 -0.53
CA THR A 43 -1.57 -10.76 -0.05
C THR A 43 -2.96 -10.16 0.14
N ALA A 44 -3.04 -8.95 0.70
CA ALA A 44 -4.30 -8.23 0.83
C ALA A 44 -4.91 -7.97 -0.55
N LEU A 45 -4.13 -7.47 -1.52
CA LEU A 45 -4.57 -7.17 -2.87
C LEU A 45 -5.17 -8.39 -3.57
N ALA A 46 -4.56 -9.56 -3.40
CA ALA A 46 -5.02 -10.82 -3.97
C ALA A 46 -6.34 -11.35 -3.37
N ASN A 47 -6.85 -10.78 -2.28
CA ASN A 47 -8.10 -11.22 -1.65
C ASN A 47 -9.33 -10.71 -2.44
N PRO A 48 -10.08 -11.59 -3.14
CA PRO A 48 -11.22 -11.19 -3.96
C PRO A 48 -12.46 -10.83 -3.14
N LYS A 49 -12.50 -11.17 -1.84
CA LYS A 49 -13.63 -10.87 -0.96
C LYS A 49 -13.69 -9.40 -0.54
N VAL A 50 -12.59 -8.66 -0.68
CA VAL A 50 -12.50 -7.26 -0.29
C VAL A 50 -12.58 -6.38 -1.54
N LYS A 51 -13.71 -5.69 -1.71
CA LYS A 51 -13.85 -4.67 -2.74
C LYS A 51 -13.07 -3.42 -2.34
N ARG A 52 -12.29 -2.89 -3.27
CA ARG A 52 -11.46 -1.68 -3.09
C ARG A 52 -11.84 -0.65 -4.13
N SER A 53 -11.63 0.61 -3.82
CA SER A 53 -11.71 1.67 -4.82
C SER A 53 -10.59 1.49 -5.85
N ALA A 54 -10.78 2.01 -7.08
CA ALA A 54 -9.74 1.98 -8.10
C ALA A 54 -8.45 2.68 -7.62
N LEU A 55 -8.60 3.80 -6.89
CA LEU A 55 -7.47 4.53 -6.31
C LEU A 55 -6.70 3.70 -5.29
N THR A 56 -7.41 3.01 -4.38
CA THR A 56 -6.78 2.16 -3.37
C THR A 56 -6.07 0.97 -4.02
N GLN A 57 -6.65 0.40 -5.07
CA GLN A 57 -6.05 -0.70 -5.81
C GLN A 57 -4.75 -0.27 -6.49
N GLU A 58 -4.78 0.86 -7.21
CA GLU A 58 -3.60 1.45 -7.84
C GLU A 58 -2.52 1.79 -6.79
N ALA A 59 -2.91 2.42 -5.67
CA ALA A 59 -1.99 2.73 -4.59
C ALA A 59 -1.31 1.49 -4.01
N MET A 60 -2.07 0.41 -3.77
CA MET A 60 -1.53 -0.85 -3.27
C MET A 60 -0.55 -1.49 -4.25
N GLU A 61 -0.85 -1.46 -5.55
CA GLU A 61 0.05 -1.97 -6.60
C GLU A 61 1.37 -1.17 -6.65
N LYS A 62 1.27 0.16 -6.61
CA LYS A 62 2.44 1.06 -6.57
C LYS A 62 3.29 0.85 -5.33
N VAL A 63 2.66 0.67 -4.16
CA VAL A 63 3.36 0.36 -2.91
C VAL A 63 4.11 -0.97 -3.01
N VAL A 64 3.47 -2.01 -3.56
CA VAL A 64 4.13 -3.31 -3.75
C VAL A 64 5.39 -3.13 -4.60
N HIS A 65 5.26 -2.50 -5.78
CA HIS A 65 6.37 -2.25 -6.70
C HIS A 65 7.51 -1.44 -6.04
N ALA A 66 7.16 -0.35 -5.35
CA ALA A 66 8.13 0.52 -4.67
C ALA A 66 8.91 -0.21 -3.55
N LEU A 67 8.26 -1.13 -2.84
CA LEU A 67 8.85 -1.84 -1.70
C LEU A 67 9.53 -3.16 -2.09
N SER A 68 9.16 -3.78 -3.22
CA SER A 68 9.79 -5.00 -3.72
C SER A 68 11.04 -4.75 -4.58
N GLY A 69 11.36 -3.49 -4.90
CA GLY A 69 12.53 -3.13 -5.69
C GLY A 69 12.54 -3.70 -7.12
N SER A 70 11.35 -4.03 -7.64
CA SER A 70 11.12 -4.72 -8.92
C SER A 70 9.82 -4.28 -9.54
#